data_AF-A0A3R6X1E8-F1
#
_entry.id   AF-A0A3R6X1E8-F1
#
_cell.length_a   1.000
_cell.length_b   1.000
_cell.length_c   1.000
_cell.angle_alpha   90.00
_cell.angle_beta   90.00
_cell.angle_gamma   90.00
#
_symmetry.space_group_name_H-M   'P 1'
#
loop_
_entity.id
_entity.type
_entity.pdbx_description
1 polymer ?
#
loop_
_entity_poly.entity_id
_entity_poly.type
_entity_poly.pdbx_seq_one_letter_code
_entity_poly.pdbx_strand_id
1 'polypeptide(L)'
;FPVSELRKEKREGRLDPDIVAALDAIGFVWNVDQFQWSQTQLALTKYKELHGNLLVQSHFNVPKDDPAWPTELWSKKLGVVVARIRAHKTTLPPEKKQWLDSTGFVWDAAELQWKSNLAALETFKAIHDHLLVPSEFVVPADDPQWPVEMWGLKLGKLISRLRSTTTSLPPHKLDVLNSLGFVWRVNARGVHRSPPANFSLKEQQHILQVVHVQRSQQRHTKFVYLPGRFRVPDQAPWPLHLHKVKLDVSLFRRAKIQGSLEPSIVQALDAMHFVWNGLEHQWSLNMEALGIYKAQYQDLLIPVHFKPLDDQWNNRNLLALKTFKRIHCHMKIPREFIVPDQDPKWPPQLWNMKLGHIVNSIRYLSHQPGYPASRLDQLHHLGLVVVPK
;
A
#
# COMPACT_ATOMS: atom_id res chain seq x y z
N PHE A 1 -0.50 52.50 -20.99
CA PHE A 1 0.93 52.79 -20.82
C PHE A 1 1.71 51.50 -20.61
N PRO A 2 2.52 51.04 -21.58
CA PRO A 2 3.31 49.82 -21.44
C PRO A 2 4.53 50.08 -20.53
N VAL A 3 4.35 49.88 -19.23
CA VAL A 3 5.40 50.01 -18.19
C VAL A 3 6.63 49.13 -18.48
N SER A 4 6.45 48.03 -19.22
CA SER A 4 7.53 47.17 -19.70
C SER A 4 8.48 47.88 -20.66
N GLU A 5 7.96 48.76 -21.54
CA GLU A 5 8.78 49.46 -22.53
C GLU A 5 9.65 50.52 -21.86
N LEU A 6 9.12 51.26 -20.88
CA LEU A 6 9.89 52.22 -20.08
C LEU A 6 11.11 51.57 -19.41
N ARG A 7 10.94 50.36 -18.85
CA ARG A 7 12.04 49.61 -18.22
C ARG A 7 13.09 49.14 -19.24
N LYS A 8 12.66 48.81 -20.46
CA LYS A 8 13.54 48.40 -21.55
C LYS A 8 14.32 49.61 -22.08
N GLU A 9 13.66 50.74 -22.30
CA GLU A 9 14.29 51.99 -22.76
C GLU A 9 15.32 52.53 -21.77
N LYS A 10 15.05 52.48 -20.45
CA LYS A 10 16.07 52.82 -19.44
C LYS A 10 17.28 51.89 -19.50
N ARG A 11 17.06 50.58 -19.70
CA ARG A 11 18.16 49.60 -19.82
C ARG A 11 19.00 49.82 -21.07
N GLU A 12 18.36 50.24 -22.15
CA GLU A 12 18.99 50.51 -23.45
C GLU A 12 19.53 51.95 -23.54
N GLY A 13 19.44 52.74 -22.46
CA GLY A 13 19.96 54.10 -22.37
C GLY A 13 19.23 55.12 -23.26
N ARG A 14 18.02 54.80 -23.73
CA ARG A 14 17.22 55.64 -24.64
C ARG A 14 16.24 56.57 -23.93
N LEU A 15 16.11 56.44 -22.61
CA LEU A 15 15.16 57.22 -21.83
C LEU A 15 15.81 58.53 -21.36
N ASP A 16 15.09 59.63 -21.52
CA ASP A 16 15.53 60.96 -21.10
C ASP A 16 15.83 60.99 -19.58
N PRO A 17 16.97 61.53 -19.14
CA PRO A 17 17.32 61.68 -17.72
C PRO A 17 16.26 62.40 -16.89
N ASP A 18 15.57 63.39 -17.44
CA ASP A 18 14.54 64.15 -16.72
C ASP A 18 13.29 63.28 -16.49
N ILE A 19 12.95 62.41 -17.44
CA ILE A 19 11.86 61.42 -17.29
C ILE A 19 12.26 60.37 -16.24
N VAL A 20 13.51 59.92 -16.23
CA VAL A 20 14.02 59.01 -15.20
C VAL A 20 13.90 59.65 -13.81
N ALA A 21 14.33 60.90 -13.65
CA ALA A 21 14.26 61.62 -12.39
C ALA A 21 12.80 61.83 -11.92
N ALA A 22 11.89 62.17 -12.82
CA ALA A 22 10.45 62.30 -12.50
C ALA A 22 9.83 60.95 -12.07
N LEU A 23 10.20 59.86 -12.74
CA LEU A 23 9.76 58.51 -12.38
C LEU A 23 10.36 58.04 -11.06
N ASP A 24 11.62 58.38 -10.78
CA ASP A 24 12.27 58.11 -9.50
C ASP A 24 11.59 58.88 -8.35
N ALA A 25 11.19 60.14 -8.58
CA ALA A 25 10.49 60.97 -7.60
C ALA A 25 9.12 60.42 -7.17
N ILE A 26 8.43 59.70 -8.06
CA ILE A 26 7.16 59.02 -7.75
C ILE A 26 7.34 57.57 -7.27
N GLY A 27 8.59 57.12 -7.07
CA GLY A 27 8.91 55.78 -6.59
C GLY A 27 8.73 54.68 -7.65
N PHE A 28 8.95 54.99 -8.92
CA PHE A 28 8.81 54.01 -9.99
C PHE A 28 9.78 52.83 -9.85
N VAL A 29 9.23 51.62 -9.82
CA VAL A 29 10.02 50.39 -9.69
C VAL A 29 10.62 49.99 -11.04
N TRP A 30 11.91 50.26 -11.20
CA TRP A 30 12.71 49.86 -12.37
C TRP A 30 13.04 48.37 -12.38
N ASN A 31 13.51 47.84 -11.25
CA ASN A 31 13.84 46.44 -11.09
C ASN A 31 12.77 45.73 -10.24
N VAL A 32 11.84 45.08 -10.93
CA VAL A 32 10.73 44.36 -10.30
C VAL A 32 11.25 43.22 -9.45
N ASP A 33 12.28 42.50 -9.89
CA ASP A 33 12.81 41.33 -9.17
C ASP A 33 13.49 41.74 -7.87
N GLN A 34 14.21 42.86 -7.87
CA GLN A 34 14.83 43.42 -6.68
C GLN A 34 13.77 43.95 -5.70
N PHE A 35 12.74 44.63 -6.19
CA PHE A 35 11.65 45.13 -5.37
C PHE A 35 10.81 43.98 -4.76
N GLN A 36 10.49 42.95 -5.53
CA GLN A 36 9.81 41.77 -5.00
C GLN A 36 10.66 41.04 -3.96
N TRP A 37 11.99 41.02 -4.15
CA TRP A 37 12.93 40.45 -3.20
C TRP A 37 12.99 41.26 -1.90
N SER A 38 13.09 42.59 -1.95
CA SER A 38 13.09 43.44 -0.74
C SER A 38 11.80 43.27 0.07
N GLN A 39 10.65 43.21 -0.61
CA GLN A 39 9.37 42.90 0.05
C GLN A 39 9.37 41.48 0.67
N THR A 40 10.02 40.51 0.03
CA THR A 40 10.13 39.15 0.58
C THR A 40 11.02 39.13 1.81
N GLN A 41 12.13 39.87 1.81
CA GLN A 41 12.99 40.02 2.98
C GLN A 41 12.23 40.66 4.15
N LEU A 42 11.51 41.76 3.90
CA LEU A 42 10.68 42.42 4.92
C LEU A 42 9.62 41.47 5.49
N ALA A 43 8.95 40.72 4.61
CA ALA A 43 7.92 39.76 5.01
C ALA A 43 8.50 38.60 5.85
N LEU A 44 9.67 38.07 5.50
CA LEU A 44 10.32 37.01 6.27
C LEU A 44 10.83 37.51 7.62
N THR A 45 11.39 38.72 7.69
CA THR A 45 11.80 39.33 8.96
C THR A 45 10.61 39.50 9.90
N LYS A 46 9.50 40.06 9.41
CA LYS A 46 8.27 40.17 10.23
C LYS A 46 7.66 38.84 10.59
N TYR A 47 7.65 37.86 9.68
CA TYR A 47 7.21 36.51 10.01
C TYR A 47 8.03 35.92 11.16
N LYS A 48 9.36 36.09 11.14
CA LYS A 48 10.25 35.61 12.20
C LYS A 48 10.01 36.31 13.53
N GLU A 49 9.77 37.62 13.53
CA GLU A 49 9.42 38.36 14.74
C GLU A 49 8.11 37.87 15.36
N LEU A 50 7.09 37.58 14.54
CA LEU A 50 5.76 37.17 15.00
C LEU A 50 5.68 35.70 15.43
N HIS A 51 6.36 34.81 14.70
CA HIS A 51 6.26 33.36 14.90
C HIS A 51 7.51 32.73 15.52
N GLY A 52 8.56 33.51 15.77
CA GLY A 52 9.84 33.04 16.33
C GLY A 52 10.68 32.15 15.39
N ASN A 53 10.13 31.76 14.23
CA ASN A 53 10.79 30.88 13.26
C ASN A 53 10.45 31.28 11.81
N LEU A 54 11.15 30.67 10.84
CA LEU A 54 10.94 30.88 9.40
C LEU A 54 10.23 29.69 8.73
N LEU A 55 9.39 28.98 9.48
CA LEU A 55 8.54 27.91 8.95
C LEU A 55 7.27 28.46 8.30
N VAL A 56 7.45 29.16 7.19
CA VAL A 56 6.30 29.60 6.41
C VAL A 56 5.66 28.40 5.71
N GLN A 57 4.39 28.16 6.01
CA GLN A 57 3.56 27.13 5.35
C GLN A 57 3.27 27.54 3.90
N SER A 58 3.17 26.57 2.99
CA SER A 58 3.02 26.85 1.54
C SER A 58 1.76 27.64 1.19
N HIS A 59 0.70 27.51 1.99
CA HIS A 59 -0.58 28.22 1.80
C HIS A 59 -0.68 29.51 2.63
N PHE A 60 0.39 29.91 3.34
CA PHE A 60 0.36 31.13 4.15
C PHE A 60 0.26 32.36 3.24
N ASN A 61 -0.75 33.18 3.51
CA ASN A 61 -0.93 34.49 2.91
C ASN A 61 -0.87 35.51 4.05
N VAL A 62 -0.19 36.62 3.81
CA VAL A 62 -0.20 37.74 4.75
C VAL A 62 -1.66 38.21 4.92
N PRO A 63 -2.21 38.22 6.15
CA PRO A 63 -3.57 38.69 6.39
C PRO A 63 -3.78 40.09 5.84
N LYS A 64 -4.99 40.34 5.34
CA LYS A 64 -5.41 41.67 4.93
C LYS A 64 -5.88 42.41 6.19
N ASP A 65 -5.47 43.66 6.34
CA ASP A 65 -5.88 44.55 7.44
C ASP A 65 -5.31 44.19 8.84
N ASP A 66 -4.24 43.38 8.90
CA ASP A 66 -3.53 43.09 10.15
C ASP A 66 -2.45 44.17 10.40
N PRO A 67 -2.55 44.94 11.50
CA PRO A 67 -1.60 46.01 11.82
C PRO A 67 -0.20 45.49 12.16
N ALA A 68 -0.04 44.20 12.46
CA ALA A 68 1.27 43.58 12.67
C ALA A 68 2.09 43.50 11.36
N TRP A 69 1.44 43.63 10.21
CA TRP A 69 2.06 43.55 8.88
C TRP A 69 2.07 44.91 8.18
N PRO A 70 3.20 45.29 7.54
CA PRO A 70 3.23 46.43 6.63
C PRO A 70 2.15 46.31 5.55
N THR A 71 1.46 47.42 5.27
CA THR A 71 0.35 47.50 4.30
C THR A 71 0.75 47.03 2.90
N GLU A 72 2.00 47.26 2.52
CA GLU A 72 2.59 46.82 1.25
C GLU A 72 2.69 45.30 1.10
N LEU A 73 2.61 44.56 2.20
CA LEU A 73 2.70 43.10 2.24
C LEU A 73 1.33 42.43 2.35
N TRP A 74 0.26 43.17 2.59
CA TRP A 74 -1.08 42.61 2.73
C TRP A 74 -1.48 41.80 1.50
N SER A 75 -2.11 40.65 1.73
CA SER A 75 -2.47 39.68 0.68
C SER A 75 -1.29 39.07 -0.10
N LYS A 76 -0.03 39.33 0.28
CA LYS A 76 1.13 38.68 -0.34
C LYS A 76 1.10 37.18 -0.02
N LYS A 77 1.19 36.35 -1.06
CA LYS A 77 1.25 34.88 -0.96
C LYS A 77 2.64 34.42 -0.53
N LEU A 78 3.08 34.82 0.66
CA LEU A 78 4.42 34.57 1.18
C LEU A 78 4.75 33.06 1.19
N GLY A 79 3.78 32.20 1.52
CA GLY A 79 3.93 30.75 1.48
C GLY A 79 4.32 30.20 0.10
N VAL A 80 3.73 30.74 -0.97
CA VAL A 80 4.05 30.35 -2.35
C VAL A 80 5.45 30.82 -2.74
N VAL A 81 5.83 32.04 -2.34
CA VAL A 81 7.17 32.58 -2.60
C VAL A 81 8.24 31.73 -1.91
N VAL A 82 8.03 31.40 -0.63
CA VAL A 82 8.93 30.55 0.15
C VAL A 82 9.02 29.15 -0.43
N ALA A 83 7.90 28.56 -0.86
CA ALA A 83 7.90 27.26 -1.53
C ALA A 83 8.74 27.28 -2.82
N ARG A 84 8.66 28.36 -3.62
CA ARG A 84 9.49 28.53 -4.82
C ARG A 84 10.97 28.66 -4.48
N ILE A 85 11.32 29.45 -3.45
CA ILE A 85 12.72 29.59 -2.97
C ILE A 85 13.29 28.23 -2.58
N ARG A 86 12.53 27.42 -1.84
CA ARG A 86 12.94 26.06 -1.44
C ARG A 86 13.12 25.14 -2.65
N ALA A 87 12.21 25.18 -3.62
CA ALA A 87 12.29 24.36 -4.83
C ALA A 87 13.48 24.75 -5.73
N HIS A 88 13.89 26.02 -5.72
CA HIS A 88 14.95 26.57 -6.58
C HIS A 88 16.25 26.83 -5.80
N LYS A 89 16.53 26.04 -4.76
CA LYS A 89 17.73 26.20 -3.92
C LYS A 89 19.04 26.21 -4.72
N THR A 90 19.13 25.41 -5.78
CA THR A 90 20.34 25.29 -6.62
C THR A 90 20.49 26.40 -7.64
N THR A 91 19.40 27.07 -8.03
CA THR A 91 19.39 28.16 -9.03
C THR A 91 19.30 29.54 -8.40
N LEU A 92 19.30 29.62 -7.07
CA LEU A 92 19.19 30.88 -6.35
C LEU A 92 20.50 31.69 -6.46
N PRO A 93 20.44 33.02 -6.70
CA PRO A 93 21.63 33.87 -6.66
C PRO A 93 22.37 33.77 -5.30
N PRO A 94 23.71 33.74 -5.29
CA PRO A 94 24.51 33.55 -4.09
C PRO A 94 24.18 34.54 -2.96
N GLU A 95 23.98 35.82 -3.30
CA GLU A 95 23.63 36.88 -2.35
C GLU A 95 22.30 36.61 -1.64
N LYS A 96 21.28 36.17 -2.39
CA LYS A 96 19.96 35.83 -1.84
C LYS A 96 20.05 34.63 -0.91
N LYS A 97 20.84 33.63 -1.29
CA LYS A 97 21.06 32.43 -0.49
C LYS A 97 21.80 32.76 0.81
N GLN A 98 22.86 33.55 0.75
CA GLN A 98 23.63 33.95 1.92
C GLN A 98 22.79 34.72 2.94
N TRP A 99 21.90 35.62 2.48
CA TRP A 99 20.97 36.32 3.36
C TRP A 99 19.94 35.39 4.01
N LEU A 100 19.42 34.40 3.27
CA LEU A 100 18.53 33.39 3.83
C LEU A 100 19.24 32.53 4.88
N ASP A 101 20.47 32.11 4.60
CA ASP A 101 21.29 31.32 5.53
C ASP A 101 21.58 32.11 6.82
N SER A 102 21.94 33.40 6.72
CA SER A 102 22.24 34.24 7.90
C SER A 102 21.01 34.57 8.75
N THR A 103 19.83 34.60 8.14
CA THR A 103 18.56 34.83 8.87
C THR A 103 18.01 33.57 9.54
N GLY A 104 18.64 32.41 9.33
CA GLY A 104 18.20 31.12 9.86
C GLY A 104 17.03 30.52 9.06
N PHE A 105 16.99 30.77 7.76
CA PHE A 105 15.93 30.28 6.89
C PHE A 105 15.91 28.75 6.82
N VAL A 106 14.71 28.18 6.99
CA VAL A 106 14.53 26.72 6.99
C VAL A 106 14.34 26.23 5.56
N TRP A 107 15.41 25.67 5.01
CA TRP A 107 15.43 25.06 3.67
C TRP A 107 14.60 23.79 3.59
N ASP A 108 14.72 22.92 4.60
CA ASP A 108 13.95 21.68 4.67
C ASP A 108 12.81 21.81 5.67
N ALA A 109 11.72 22.41 5.20
CA ALA A 109 10.50 22.54 5.99
C ALA A 109 9.86 21.18 6.29
N ALA A 110 10.06 20.17 5.43
CA ALA A 110 9.54 18.83 5.68
C ALA A 110 10.26 18.19 6.87
N GLU A 111 11.57 18.40 6.99
CA GLU A 111 12.37 17.89 8.10
C GLU A 111 12.10 18.62 9.41
N LEU A 112 11.97 19.95 9.39
CA LEU A 112 11.66 20.67 10.62
C LEU A 112 10.19 20.46 11.06
N GLN A 113 9.25 20.37 10.11
CA GLN A 113 7.89 19.95 10.42
C GLN A 113 7.89 18.53 10.99
N TRP A 114 8.70 17.62 10.44
CA TRP A 114 8.87 16.27 10.97
C TRP A 114 9.34 16.28 12.42
N LYS A 115 10.37 17.08 12.76
CA LYS A 115 10.85 17.24 14.14
C LYS A 115 9.76 17.77 15.08
N SER A 116 9.03 18.80 14.65
CA SER A 116 7.90 19.35 15.42
C SER A 116 6.79 18.31 15.65
N ASN A 117 6.45 17.55 14.61
CA ASN A 117 5.46 16.48 14.72
C ASN A 117 5.93 15.36 15.66
N LEU A 118 7.22 15.03 15.62
CA LEU A 118 7.81 14.03 16.50
C LEU A 118 7.69 14.46 17.97
N ALA A 119 8.06 15.69 18.28
CA ALA A 119 7.96 16.24 19.63
C ALA A 119 6.49 16.28 20.11
N ALA A 120 5.53 16.56 19.22
CA ALA A 120 4.10 16.46 19.54
C ALA A 120 3.64 15.02 19.83
N LEU A 121 4.18 14.03 19.11
CA LEU A 121 3.90 12.61 19.38
C LEU A 121 4.51 12.14 20.70
N GLU A 122 5.73 12.57 21.01
CA GLU A 122 6.41 12.28 22.28
C GLU A 122 5.64 12.89 23.45
N THR A 123 5.19 14.13 23.33
CA THR A 123 4.34 14.80 24.33
C THR A 123 3.01 14.06 24.50
N PHE A 124 2.33 13.70 23.41
CA PHE A 124 1.10 12.91 23.48
C PHE A 124 1.31 11.57 24.21
N LYS A 125 2.41 10.88 23.91
CA LYS A 125 2.76 9.62 24.57
C LYS A 125 3.05 9.82 26.05
N ALA A 126 3.73 10.90 26.43
CA ALA A 126 4.01 11.22 27.83
C ALA A 126 2.71 11.48 28.63
N ILE A 127 1.71 12.11 28.02
CA ILE A 127 0.43 12.44 28.67
C ILE A 127 -0.51 11.23 28.73
N HIS A 128 -0.62 10.47 27.62
CA HIS A 128 -1.65 9.42 27.47
C HIS A 128 -1.12 7.98 27.53
N ASP A 129 0.21 7.79 27.67
CA ASP A 129 0.90 6.49 27.67
C ASP A 129 0.64 5.63 26.41
N HIS A 130 0.12 6.24 25.34
CA HIS A 130 -0.18 5.57 24.08
C HIS A 130 -0.13 6.52 22.88
N LEU A 131 0.05 6.00 21.68
CA LEU A 131 0.05 6.78 20.41
C LEU A 131 -1.25 6.63 19.59
N LEU A 132 -2.35 6.25 20.24
CA LEU A 132 -3.67 6.10 19.63
C LEU A 132 -4.42 7.44 19.60
N VAL A 133 -3.91 8.39 18.83
CA VAL A 133 -4.54 9.71 18.69
C VAL A 133 -5.81 9.63 17.83
N PRO A 134 -6.96 10.16 18.30
CA PRO A 134 -8.18 10.29 17.50
C PRO A 134 -7.97 11.17 16.26
N SER A 135 -8.64 10.88 15.14
CA SER A 135 -8.43 11.61 13.87
C SER A 135 -8.77 13.11 13.95
N GLU A 136 -9.73 13.49 14.79
CA GLU A 136 -10.13 14.88 15.01
C GLU A 136 -9.41 15.55 16.19
N PHE A 137 -8.45 14.88 16.82
CA PHE A 137 -7.71 15.47 17.94
C PHE A 137 -6.89 16.67 17.47
N VAL A 138 -7.08 17.78 18.17
CA VAL A 138 -6.34 19.03 18.03
C VAL A 138 -5.71 19.32 19.38
N VAL A 139 -4.43 19.69 19.37
CA VAL A 139 -3.71 20.08 20.59
C VAL A 139 -4.43 21.30 21.19
N PRO A 140 -4.90 21.23 22.45
CA PRO A 140 -5.54 22.36 23.13
C PRO A 140 -4.59 23.56 23.19
N ALA A 141 -5.14 24.76 23.05
CA ALA A 141 -4.36 26.01 23.04
C ALA A 141 -4.22 26.66 24.43
N ASP A 142 -4.71 25.98 25.46
CA ASP A 142 -4.83 26.43 26.84
C ASP A 142 -4.23 25.42 27.83
N ASP A 143 -3.60 24.35 27.33
CA ASP A 143 -3.04 23.28 28.15
C ASP A 143 -1.52 23.46 28.33
N PRO A 144 -1.05 23.72 29.56
CA PRO A 144 0.38 23.91 29.85
C PRO A 144 1.21 22.61 29.73
N GLN A 145 0.57 21.45 29.61
CA GLN A 145 1.27 20.18 29.35
C GLN A 145 1.80 20.09 27.92
N TRP A 146 1.33 20.97 27.03
CA TRP A 146 1.78 21.06 25.64
C TRP A 146 2.68 22.27 25.43
N PRO A 147 3.80 22.12 24.71
CA PRO A 147 4.59 23.26 24.26
C PRO A 147 3.73 24.25 23.45
N VAL A 148 3.91 25.55 23.70
CA VAL A 148 3.12 26.63 23.09
C VAL A 148 3.19 26.59 21.56
N GLU A 149 4.30 26.10 21.01
CA GLU A 149 4.52 25.95 19.58
C GLU A 149 3.64 24.88 18.92
N MET A 150 3.01 24.00 19.73
CA MET A 150 2.17 22.89 19.28
C MET A 150 0.68 23.16 19.44
N TRP A 151 0.30 24.25 20.10
CA TRP A 151 -1.08 24.64 20.32
C TRP A 151 -1.85 24.81 19.00
N GLY A 152 -3.05 24.21 18.92
CA GLY A 152 -3.87 24.21 17.71
C GLY A 152 -3.40 23.25 16.60
N LEU A 153 -2.34 22.46 16.82
CA LEU A 153 -1.88 21.46 15.86
C LEU A 153 -2.91 20.34 15.72
N LYS A 154 -3.37 20.09 14.49
CA LYS A 154 -4.31 18.99 14.16
C LYS A 154 -3.61 17.63 14.12
N LEU A 155 -3.08 17.21 15.27
CA LEU A 155 -2.25 16.00 15.43
C LEU A 155 -2.98 14.74 14.96
N GLY A 156 -4.30 14.64 15.14
CA GLY A 156 -5.11 13.54 14.64
C GLY A 156 -5.05 13.36 13.12
N LYS A 157 -5.19 14.46 12.36
CA LYS A 157 -5.11 14.44 10.89
C LYS A 157 -3.70 14.12 10.40
N LEU A 158 -2.71 14.59 11.15
CA LEU A 158 -1.30 14.32 10.88
C LEU A 158 -0.99 12.83 10.97
N ILE A 159 -1.44 12.19 12.04
CA ILE A 159 -1.25 10.75 12.29
C ILE A 159 -2.01 9.92 11.26
N SER A 160 -3.24 10.33 10.90
CA SER A 160 -3.98 9.69 9.81
C SER A 160 -3.21 9.73 8.50
N ARG A 161 -2.56 10.87 8.19
CA ARG A 161 -1.70 11.01 7.02
C ARG A 161 -0.50 10.07 7.11
N LEU A 162 0.23 10.07 8.23
CA LEU A 162 1.37 9.17 8.46
C LEU A 162 0.99 7.70 8.24
N ARG A 163 -0.15 7.26 8.80
CA ARG A 163 -0.69 5.90 8.63
C ARG A 163 -1.01 5.57 7.17
N SER A 164 -1.45 6.55 6.37
CA SER A 164 -1.73 6.36 4.94
C SER A 164 -0.47 6.35 4.06
N THR A 165 0.62 6.96 4.53
CA THR A 165 1.86 7.15 3.76
C THR A 165 2.96 6.14 4.11
N THR A 166 2.64 5.02 4.79
CA THR A 166 3.64 4.03 5.25
C THR A 166 4.56 3.52 4.14
N THR A 167 4.05 3.38 2.90
CA THR A 167 4.84 2.91 1.75
C THR A 167 5.74 3.99 1.13
N SER A 168 5.52 5.26 1.44
CA SER A 168 6.24 6.41 0.88
C SER A 168 7.19 7.07 1.88
N LEU A 169 7.22 6.61 3.13
CA LEU A 169 8.05 7.19 4.18
C LEU A 169 9.50 6.68 4.08
N PRO A 170 10.51 7.56 4.24
CA PRO A 170 11.90 7.15 4.29
C PRO A 170 12.17 6.15 5.44
N PRO A 171 13.05 5.15 5.28
CA PRO A 171 13.33 4.13 6.30
C PRO A 171 13.68 4.72 7.67
N HIS A 172 14.55 5.74 7.73
CA HIS A 172 14.93 6.37 8.99
C HIS A 172 13.74 7.00 9.75
N LYS A 173 12.71 7.49 9.05
CA LYS A 173 11.49 8.03 9.70
C LYS A 173 10.58 6.93 10.21
N LEU A 174 10.54 5.79 9.51
CA LEU A 174 9.82 4.60 9.96
C LEU A 174 10.45 4.03 11.24
N ASP A 175 11.78 3.95 11.29
CA ASP A 175 12.49 3.40 12.45
C ASP A 175 12.25 4.21 13.72
N VAL A 176 12.29 5.55 13.62
CA VAL A 176 11.99 6.44 14.76
C VAL A 176 10.53 6.29 15.22
N LEU A 177 9.56 6.17 14.32
CA LEU A 177 8.17 5.94 14.71
C LEU A 177 7.96 4.55 15.33
N ASN A 178 8.64 3.53 14.79
CA ASN A 178 8.59 2.18 15.33
C ASN A 178 9.19 2.12 16.74
N SER A 179 10.32 2.79 16.99
CA SER A 179 10.94 2.85 18.31
C SER A 179 10.09 3.61 19.33
N LEU A 180 9.34 4.61 18.89
CA LEU A 180 8.34 5.30 19.72
C LEU A 180 7.12 4.42 20.06
N GLY A 181 6.93 3.29 19.38
CA GLY A 181 5.76 2.40 19.56
C GLY A 181 4.54 2.82 18.73
N PHE A 182 4.76 3.49 17.60
CA PHE A 182 3.68 4.03 16.76
C PHE A 182 2.84 2.92 16.11
N VAL A 183 1.51 3.01 16.29
CA VAL A 183 0.56 2.02 15.76
C VAL A 183 0.12 2.41 14.35
N TRP A 184 0.66 1.69 13.35
CA TRP A 184 0.39 1.91 11.92
C TRP A 184 -1.00 1.47 11.47
N ARG A 185 -1.52 0.38 12.04
CA ARG A 185 -2.84 -0.17 11.71
C ARG A 185 -3.75 -0.04 12.91
N VAL A 186 -4.51 1.05 12.94
CA VAL A 186 -5.70 1.13 13.78
C VAL A 186 -6.80 0.47 12.99
N ASN A 187 -7.11 -0.79 13.29
CA ASN A 187 -8.25 -1.45 12.67
C ASN A 187 -9.48 -0.58 12.96
N ALA A 188 -10.11 -0.02 11.92
CA ALA A 188 -11.43 0.63 11.99
C ALA A 188 -12.57 -0.37 12.27
N ARG A 189 -12.27 -1.44 13.02
CA ARG A 189 -13.20 -2.37 13.63
C ARG A 189 -12.84 -2.48 15.10
N GLY A 190 -13.30 -1.50 15.88
CA GLY A 190 -13.40 -1.60 17.34
C GLY A 190 -12.68 -0.51 18.12
N VAL A 191 -13.35 0.63 18.34
CA VAL A 191 -13.17 1.42 19.58
C VAL A 191 -13.81 0.70 20.78
N HIS A 192 -14.53 -0.39 20.54
CA HIS A 192 -14.64 -1.44 21.54
C HIS A 192 -13.52 -2.44 21.28
N ARG A 193 -12.65 -2.69 22.28
CA ARG A 193 -12.15 -4.05 22.45
C ARG A 193 -13.39 -4.92 22.32
N SER A 194 -13.54 -5.70 21.24
CA SER A 194 -14.62 -6.67 21.21
C SER A 194 -14.53 -7.43 22.53
N PRO A 195 -15.65 -7.64 23.25
CA PRO A 195 -15.63 -8.46 24.45
C PRO A 195 -14.77 -9.69 24.18
N PRO A 196 -13.93 -10.16 25.14
CA PRO A 196 -13.13 -11.36 24.94
C PRO A 196 -14.03 -12.39 24.29
N ALA A 197 -13.59 -12.98 23.18
CA ALA A 197 -14.41 -13.88 22.40
C ALA A 197 -14.63 -15.13 23.27
N ASN A 198 -15.63 -15.05 24.13
CA ASN A 198 -15.95 -16.07 25.10
C ASN A 198 -16.90 -17.02 24.38
N PHE A 199 -16.33 -18.07 23.81
CA PHE A 199 -17.12 -19.12 23.19
C PHE A 199 -17.66 -20.01 24.31
N SER A 200 -18.98 -20.15 24.38
CA SER A 200 -19.58 -21.17 25.24
C SER A 200 -19.09 -22.56 24.81
N LEU A 201 -19.02 -23.52 25.75
CA LEU A 201 -18.62 -24.90 25.45
C LEU A 201 -19.42 -25.49 24.26
N LYS A 202 -20.70 -25.15 24.15
CA LYS A 202 -21.57 -25.57 23.05
C LYS A 202 -21.10 -25.04 21.69
N GLU A 203 -20.70 -23.77 21.61
CA GLU A 203 -20.17 -23.18 20.37
C GLU A 203 -18.81 -23.76 20.00
N GLN A 204 -17.96 -24.05 21.00
CA GLN A 204 -16.68 -24.74 20.79
C GLN A 204 -16.90 -26.14 20.21
N GLN A 205 -17.89 -26.89 20.74
CA GLN A 205 -18.29 -28.21 20.24
C GLN A 205 -18.86 -28.15 18.81
N HIS A 206 -19.63 -27.12 18.46
CA HIS A 206 -20.13 -26.96 17.09
C HIS A 206 -18.98 -26.84 16.07
N ILE A 207 -17.94 -26.06 16.40
CA ILE A 207 -16.75 -25.93 15.55
C ILE A 207 -16.01 -27.27 15.45
N LEU A 208 -15.87 -28.00 16.56
CA LEU A 208 -15.27 -29.33 16.57
C LEU A 208 -16.01 -30.31 15.66
N GLN A 209 -17.35 -30.34 15.71
CA GLN A 209 -18.17 -31.19 14.85
C GLN A 209 -18.02 -30.85 13.37
N VAL A 210 -17.97 -29.55 13.02
CA VAL A 210 -17.72 -29.11 11.64
C VAL A 210 -16.33 -29.54 11.17
N VAL A 211 -15.30 -29.41 12.01
CA VAL A 211 -13.94 -29.85 11.69
C VAL A 211 -13.89 -31.37 11.48
N HIS A 212 -14.60 -32.15 12.30
CA HIS A 212 -14.69 -33.60 12.15
C HIS A 212 -15.32 -34.02 10.82
N VAL A 213 -16.44 -33.39 10.45
CA VAL A 213 -17.11 -33.65 9.17
C VAL A 213 -16.22 -33.23 8.00
N GLN A 214 -15.59 -32.06 8.09
CA GLN A 214 -14.63 -31.60 7.07
C GLN A 214 -13.47 -32.60 6.91
N ARG A 215 -12.95 -33.16 8.01
CA ARG A 215 -11.89 -34.16 7.99
C ARG A 215 -12.31 -35.44 7.27
N SER A 216 -13.53 -35.92 7.51
CA SER A 216 -14.05 -37.12 6.84
C SER A 216 -14.20 -36.95 5.32
N GLN A 217 -14.43 -35.72 4.86
CA GLN A 217 -14.53 -35.39 3.44
C GLN A 217 -13.15 -35.21 2.79
N GLN A 218 -12.15 -34.74 3.53
CA GLN A 218 -10.80 -34.44 3.05
C GLN A 218 -9.82 -35.61 3.29
N ARG A 219 -10.08 -36.77 2.68
CA ARG A 219 -9.25 -37.99 2.88
C ARG A 219 -7.79 -37.88 2.43
N HIS A 220 -7.46 -36.90 1.59
CA HIS A 220 -6.12 -36.78 0.97
C HIS A 220 -5.26 -35.65 1.54
N THR A 221 -5.78 -34.79 2.43
CA THR A 221 -4.99 -33.69 3.00
C THR A 221 -4.48 -34.08 4.38
N LYS A 222 -3.25 -33.70 4.73
CA LYS A 222 -2.71 -33.92 6.08
C LYS A 222 -3.36 -33.00 7.13
N PHE A 223 -3.82 -31.82 6.70
CA PHE A 223 -4.36 -30.76 7.56
C PHE A 223 -5.82 -30.45 7.26
N VAL A 224 -6.55 -29.92 8.25
CA VAL A 224 -7.92 -29.40 8.07
C VAL A 224 -7.91 -27.88 8.13
N TYR A 225 -8.31 -27.25 7.03
CA TYR A 225 -8.42 -25.80 6.93
C TYR A 225 -9.89 -25.37 6.81
N LEU A 226 -10.29 -24.41 7.64
CA LEU A 226 -11.55 -23.69 7.50
C LEU A 226 -11.31 -22.18 7.26
N PRO A 227 -12.07 -21.55 6.35
CA PRO A 227 -11.97 -20.12 6.09
C PRO A 227 -12.41 -19.32 7.33
N GLY A 228 -11.95 -18.07 7.42
CA GLY A 228 -12.20 -17.21 8.60
C GLY A 228 -13.67 -17.02 8.95
N ARG A 229 -14.55 -17.04 7.95
CA ARG A 229 -16.00 -17.17 8.11
C ARG A 229 -16.45 -18.39 7.33
N PHE A 230 -16.99 -19.38 8.03
CA PHE A 230 -17.49 -20.60 7.42
C PHE A 230 -19.00 -20.68 7.59
N ARG A 231 -19.72 -20.88 6.49
CA ARG A 231 -21.15 -21.20 6.53
C ARG A 231 -21.28 -22.69 6.33
N VAL A 232 -21.89 -23.37 7.29
CA VAL A 232 -22.12 -24.81 7.20
C VAL A 232 -23.16 -25.09 6.11
N PRO A 233 -22.86 -25.96 5.13
CA PRO A 233 -23.81 -26.38 4.10
C PRO A 233 -25.06 -27.05 4.70
N ASP A 234 -26.16 -27.06 3.96
CA ASP A 234 -27.46 -27.59 4.37
C ASP A 234 -27.75 -29.01 3.84
N GLN A 235 -26.71 -29.69 3.36
CA GLN A 235 -26.79 -31.04 2.82
C GLN A 235 -25.98 -32.02 3.69
N ALA A 236 -26.28 -33.32 3.60
CA ALA A 236 -25.44 -34.34 4.21
C ALA A 236 -23.99 -34.23 3.70
N PRO A 237 -22.95 -34.50 4.51
CA PRO A 237 -22.97 -35.11 5.85
C PRO A 237 -22.96 -34.11 7.03
N TRP A 238 -23.31 -32.85 6.82
CA TRP A 238 -23.29 -31.82 7.87
C TRP A 238 -24.42 -32.01 8.90
N PRO A 239 -24.18 -31.80 10.22
CA PRO A 239 -25.20 -31.99 11.24
C PRO A 239 -26.41 -31.07 11.04
N LEU A 240 -27.63 -31.61 11.14
CA LEU A 240 -28.89 -30.88 10.88
C LEU A 240 -28.98 -29.57 11.69
N HIS A 241 -28.60 -29.59 12.96
CA HIS A 241 -28.67 -28.44 13.85
C HIS A 241 -27.64 -27.34 13.52
N LEU A 242 -26.66 -27.62 12.64
CA LEU A 242 -25.66 -26.67 12.18
C LEU A 242 -25.92 -26.16 10.77
N HIS A 243 -26.96 -26.63 10.07
CA HIS A 243 -27.25 -26.21 8.71
C HIS A 243 -27.41 -24.69 8.59
N LYS A 244 -26.69 -24.09 7.63
CA LYS A 244 -26.66 -22.65 7.35
C LYS A 244 -26.10 -21.77 8.47
N VAL A 245 -25.70 -22.34 9.61
CA VAL A 245 -25.06 -21.63 10.71
C VAL A 245 -23.75 -21.01 10.23
N LYS A 246 -23.50 -19.77 10.64
CA LYS A 246 -22.26 -19.04 10.34
C LYS A 246 -21.33 -19.17 11.53
N LEU A 247 -20.18 -19.80 11.31
CA LEU A 247 -19.12 -19.94 12.30
C LEU A 247 -18.03 -18.91 12.03
N ASP A 248 -17.69 -18.13 13.05
CA ASP A 248 -16.57 -17.18 13.00
C ASP A 248 -15.27 -17.86 13.48
N VAL A 249 -14.65 -18.58 12.57
CA VAL A 249 -13.40 -19.32 12.80
C VAL A 249 -12.23 -18.37 13.10
N SER A 250 -12.27 -17.15 12.55
CA SER A 250 -11.27 -16.11 12.86
C SER A 250 -11.34 -15.64 14.32
N LEU A 251 -12.55 -15.46 14.87
CA LEU A 251 -12.75 -15.20 16.30
C LEU A 251 -12.30 -16.39 17.15
N PHE A 252 -12.64 -17.61 16.74
CA PHE A 252 -12.26 -18.83 17.46
C PHE A 252 -10.74 -19.03 17.54
N ARG A 253 -10.01 -18.78 16.44
CA ARG A 253 -8.53 -18.79 16.43
C ARG A 253 -7.95 -17.74 17.38
N ARG A 254 -8.58 -16.57 17.50
CA ARG A 254 -8.16 -15.53 18.47
C ARG A 254 -8.42 -15.94 19.92
N ALA A 255 -9.54 -16.59 20.19
CA ALA A 255 -9.87 -17.13 21.51
C ALA A 255 -8.79 -18.12 22.00
N LYS A 256 -8.22 -18.94 21.10
CA LYS A 256 -7.08 -19.83 21.42
C LYS A 256 -5.84 -19.06 21.89
N ILE A 257 -5.50 -17.95 21.24
CA ILE A 257 -4.35 -17.09 21.60
C ILE A 257 -4.59 -16.43 22.96
N GLN A 258 -5.85 -16.08 23.25
CA GLN A 258 -6.26 -15.47 24.51
C GLN A 258 -6.43 -16.47 25.67
N GLY A 259 -6.27 -17.77 25.41
CA GLY A 259 -6.42 -18.83 26.42
C GLY A 259 -7.87 -19.06 26.89
N SER A 260 -8.88 -18.62 26.13
CA SER A 260 -10.30 -18.73 26.51
C SER A 260 -11.01 -19.98 25.96
N LEU A 261 -10.28 -20.93 25.38
CA LEU A 261 -10.83 -22.19 24.87
C LEU A 261 -10.54 -23.34 25.83
N GLU A 262 -11.45 -24.31 25.85
CA GLU A 262 -11.31 -25.51 26.67
C GLU A 262 -10.13 -26.37 26.18
N PRO A 263 -9.23 -26.81 27.08
CA PRO A 263 -8.05 -27.61 26.71
C PRO A 263 -8.41 -28.88 25.94
N SER A 264 -9.51 -29.54 26.29
CA SER A 264 -10.00 -30.75 25.62
C SER A 264 -10.39 -30.52 24.16
N ILE A 265 -11.00 -29.36 23.86
CA ILE A 265 -11.36 -28.97 22.50
C ILE A 265 -10.11 -28.65 21.67
N VAL A 266 -9.16 -27.92 22.26
CA VAL A 266 -7.89 -27.60 21.60
C VAL A 266 -7.14 -28.88 21.26
N GLN A 267 -7.02 -29.82 22.20
CA GLN A 267 -6.36 -31.10 22.00
C GLN A 267 -7.04 -31.94 20.91
N ALA A 268 -8.38 -31.98 20.88
CA ALA A 268 -9.12 -32.71 19.85
C ALA A 268 -8.93 -32.11 18.44
N LEU A 269 -8.87 -30.78 18.34
CA LEU A 269 -8.59 -30.08 17.08
C LEU A 269 -7.14 -30.27 16.63
N ASP A 270 -6.18 -30.26 17.56
CA ASP A 270 -4.77 -30.53 17.28
C ASP A 270 -4.56 -31.96 16.78
N ALA A 271 -5.26 -32.94 17.36
CA ALA A 271 -5.25 -34.33 16.90
C ALA A 271 -5.79 -34.50 15.47
N MET A 272 -6.66 -33.60 15.02
CA MET A 272 -7.17 -33.54 13.64
C MET A 272 -6.32 -32.66 12.71
N HIS A 273 -5.18 -32.16 13.19
CA HIS A 273 -4.30 -31.22 12.47
C HIS A 273 -5.07 -29.98 11.96
N PHE A 274 -5.92 -29.42 12.82
CA PHE A 274 -6.64 -28.18 12.51
C PHE A 274 -5.67 -26.99 12.40
N VAL A 275 -5.85 -26.19 11.36
CA VAL A 275 -5.00 -25.02 11.11
C VAL A 275 -5.45 -23.82 11.95
N TRP A 276 -4.75 -23.60 13.07
CA TRP A 276 -4.94 -22.44 13.95
C TRP A 276 -4.41 -21.14 13.35
N ASN A 277 -3.22 -21.17 12.74
CA ASN A 277 -2.64 -20.02 12.07
C ASN A 277 -2.54 -20.29 10.57
N GLY A 278 -3.42 -19.67 9.79
CA GLY A 278 -3.43 -19.82 8.34
C GLY A 278 -2.16 -19.31 7.66
N LEU A 279 -1.50 -18.29 8.22
CA LEU A 279 -0.25 -17.75 7.68
C LEU A 279 0.92 -18.69 7.95
N GLU A 280 1.07 -19.20 9.16
CA GLU A 280 2.11 -20.19 9.49
C GLU A 280 1.93 -21.47 8.66
N HIS A 281 0.70 -21.95 8.49
CA HIS A 281 0.43 -23.09 7.63
C HIS A 281 0.78 -22.81 6.17
N GLN A 282 0.42 -21.64 5.64
CA GLN A 282 0.80 -21.23 4.29
C GLN A 282 2.33 -21.15 4.13
N TRP A 283 3.03 -20.63 5.13
CA TRP A 283 4.49 -20.61 5.15
C TRP A 283 5.09 -22.01 5.21
N SER A 284 4.51 -22.92 6.00
CA SER A 284 4.95 -24.32 6.05
C SER A 284 4.78 -25.01 4.70
N LEU A 285 3.65 -24.81 4.02
CA LEU A 285 3.42 -25.32 2.67
C LEU A 285 4.39 -24.72 1.66
N ASN A 286 4.67 -23.42 1.77
CA ASN A 286 5.66 -22.75 0.92
C ASN A 286 7.06 -23.33 1.17
N MET A 287 7.46 -23.56 2.42
CA MET A 287 8.75 -24.15 2.75
C MET A 287 8.89 -25.59 2.24
N GLU A 288 7.82 -26.39 2.32
CA GLU A 288 7.78 -27.74 1.73
C GLU A 288 7.89 -27.68 0.19
N ALA A 289 7.16 -26.75 -0.44
CA ALA A 289 7.25 -26.53 -1.88
C ALA A 289 8.65 -26.06 -2.32
N LEU A 290 9.31 -25.19 -1.55
CA LEU A 290 10.69 -24.77 -1.77
C LEU A 290 11.67 -25.94 -1.59
N GLY A 291 11.43 -26.83 -0.63
CA GLY A 291 12.20 -28.05 -0.43
C GLY A 291 12.12 -29.00 -1.63
N ILE A 292 10.91 -29.20 -2.15
CA ILE A 292 10.68 -30.00 -3.37
C ILE A 292 11.39 -29.34 -4.57
N TYR A 293 11.26 -28.02 -4.73
CA TYR A 293 11.94 -27.28 -5.79
C TYR A 293 13.47 -27.45 -5.72
N LYS A 294 14.06 -27.25 -4.54
CA LYS A 294 15.50 -27.45 -4.32
C LYS A 294 15.95 -28.87 -4.60
N ALA A 295 15.15 -29.87 -4.24
CA ALA A 295 15.46 -31.27 -4.53
C ALA A 295 15.45 -31.56 -6.04
N GLN A 296 14.56 -30.92 -6.79
CA GLN A 296 14.39 -31.11 -8.23
C GLN A 296 15.40 -30.32 -9.08
N TYR A 297 15.70 -29.08 -8.69
CA TYR A 297 16.50 -28.14 -9.49
C TYR A 297 17.87 -27.83 -8.89
N GLN A 298 18.20 -28.39 -7.72
CA GLN A 298 19.47 -28.22 -6.98
C GLN A 298 19.80 -26.77 -6.55
N ASP A 299 18.90 -25.82 -6.77
CA ASP A 299 19.00 -24.45 -6.28
C ASP A 299 17.63 -23.90 -5.81
N LEU A 300 17.63 -22.69 -5.26
CA LEU A 300 16.42 -21.98 -4.82
C LEU A 300 16.17 -20.71 -5.66
N LEU A 301 16.78 -20.62 -6.84
CA LEU A 301 16.65 -19.47 -7.74
C LEU A 301 15.37 -19.59 -8.56
N ILE A 302 14.25 -19.26 -7.91
CA ILE A 302 12.93 -19.30 -8.54
C ILE A 302 12.74 -18.04 -9.39
N PRO A 303 12.61 -18.14 -10.73
CA PRO A 303 12.41 -16.98 -11.59
C PRO A 303 11.15 -16.17 -11.21
N VAL A 304 11.17 -14.85 -11.41
CA VAL A 304 10.02 -13.95 -11.13
C VAL A 304 8.76 -14.33 -11.92
N HIS A 305 8.93 -15.05 -13.03
CA HIS A 305 7.86 -15.66 -13.81
C HIS A 305 7.83 -17.18 -13.71
N PHE A 306 8.21 -17.73 -12.56
CA PHE A 306 8.10 -19.15 -12.27
C PHE A 306 6.63 -19.57 -12.24
N LYS A 307 6.14 -19.85 -13.43
CA LYS A 307 5.01 -20.71 -13.67
C LYS A 307 5.64 -22.07 -13.96
N PRO A 308 5.13 -23.18 -13.40
CA PRO A 308 5.54 -24.54 -13.79
C PRO A 308 5.05 -24.80 -15.23
N LEU A 309 5.64 -24.09 -16.19
CA LEU A 309 5.21 -23.99 -17.58
C LEU A 309 5.79 -25.11 -18.43
N ASP A 310 6.81 -25.81 -17.95
CA ASP A 310 7.32 -27.02 -18.61
C ASP A 310 6.67 -28.30 -18.07
N ASP A 311 6.02 -28.27 -16.90
CA ASP A 311 5.27 -29.41 -16.37
C ASP A 311 3.80 -29.45 -16.80
N GLN A 312 3.05 -28.34 -16.83
CA GLN A 312 1.65 -28.40 -17.31
C GLN A 312 1.55 -28.69 -18.81
N TRP A 313 2.48 -28.18 -19.62
CA TRP A 313 2.45 -28.49 -21.04
C TRP A 313 2.80 -29.95 -21.29
N ASN A 314 3.92 -30.45 -20.76
CA ASN A 314 4.37 -31.83 -21.03
C ASN A 314 3.58 -32.90 -20.25
N ASN A 315 3.34 -32.69 -18.95
CA ASN A 315 2.74 -33.69 -18.05
C ASN A 315 1.20 -33.63 -18.02
N ARG A 316 0.58 -32.65 -18.69
CA ARG A 316 -0.88 -32.53 -18.76
C ARG A 316 -1.39 -32.39 -20.19
N ASN A 317 -1.05 -31.31 -20.91
CA ASN A 317 -1.61 -31.07 -22.24
C ASN A 317 -1.05 -32.02 -23.30
N LEU A 318 0.28 -32.16 -23.39
CA LEU A 318 0.96 -33.05 -24.32
C LEU A 318 0.70 -34.51 -23.98
N LEU A 319 0.66 -34.87 -22.69
CA LEU A 319 0.26 -36.19 -22.23
C LEU A 319 -1.17 -36.53 -22.67
N ALA A 320 -2.13 -35.59 -22.52
CA ALA A 320 -3.50 -35.79 -23.00
C ALA A 320 -3.57 -35.94 -24.52
N LEU A 321 -2.81 -35.16 -25.29
CA LEU A 321 -2.77 -35.26 -26.75
C LEU A 321 -2.12 -36.58 -27.24
N LYS A 322 -1.01 -37.00 -26.62
CA LYS A 322 -0.38 -38.30 -26.88
C LYS A 322 -1.32 -39.46 -26.56
N THR A 323 -2.03 -39.38 -25.43
CA THR A 323 -2.99 -40.38 -25.00
C THR A 323 -4.17 -40.46 -25.96
N PHE A 324 -4.71 -39.30 -26.38
CA PHE A 324 -5.77 -39.24 -27.39
C PHE A 324 -5.33 -39.88 -28.71
N LYS A 325 -4.13 -39.53 -29.22
CA LYS A 325 -3.57 -40.10 -30.45
C LYS A 325 -3.42 -41.61 -30.35
N ARG A 326 -2.98 -42.12 -29.21
CA ARG A 326 -2.81 -43.57 -28.95
C ARG A 326 -4.15 -44.30 -28.94
N ILE A 327 -5.20 -43.70 -28.36
CA ILE A 327 -6.50 -44.35 -28.21
C ILE A 327 -7.32 -44.28 -29.51
N HIS A 328 -7.31 -43.13 -30.19
CA HIS A 328 -8.18 -42.86 -31.34
C HIS A 328 -7.46 -42.92 -32.68
N CYS A 329 -6.13 -43.12 -32.70
CA CYS A 329 -5.29 -43.18 -33.90
C CYS A 329 -5.37 -41.96 -34.83
N HIS A 330 -5.93 -40.83 -34.36
CA HIS A 330 -6.07 -39.59 -35.11
C HIS A 330 -6.04 -38.36 -34.19
N MET A 331 -5.77 -37.17 -34.73
CA MET A 331 -5.74 -35.90 -33.98
C MET A 331 -6.97 -35.00 -34.20
N LYS A 332 -8.08 -35.56 -34.70
CA LYS A 332 -9.36 -34.86 -34.85
C LYS A 332 -10.13 -34.85 -33.52
N ILE A 333 -9.80 -33.92 -32.63
CA ILE A 333 -10.45 -33.78 -31.32
C ILE A 333 -11.67 -32.85 -31.44
N PRO A 334 -12.90 -33.31 -31.15
CA PRO A 334 -14.11 -32.46 -31.12
C PRO A 334 -14.01 -31.35 -30.08
N ARG A 335 -14.62 -30.19 -30.33
CA ARG A 335 -14.59 -29.04 -29.40
C ARG A 335 -15.16 -29.36 -28.01
N GLU A 336 -16.25 -30.13 -27.98
CA GLU A 336 -16.95 -30.52 -26.76
C GLU A 336 -16.36 -31.78 -26.11
N PHE A 337 -15.21 -32.29 -26.60
CA PHE A 337 -14.61 -33.50 -26.05
C PHE A 337 -14.10 -33.29 -24.62
N ILE A 338 -14.61 -34.12 -23.71
CA ILE A 338 -14.19 -34.21 -22.31
C ILE A 338 -13.58 -35.60 -22.10
N VAL A 339 -12.42 -35.65 -21.45
CA VAL A 339 -11.78 -36.91 -21.07
C VAL A 339 -12.70 -37.67 -20.11
N PRO A 340 -13.11 -38.91 -20.42
CA PRO A 340 -13.97 -39.71 -19.56
C PRO A 340 -13.39 -39.87 -18.16
N ASP A 341 -14.23 -39.80 -17.14
CA ASP A 341 -13.85 -40.18 -15.79
C ASP A 341 -13.83 -41.69 -15.63
N GLN A 342 -12.91 -42.19 -14.79
CA GLN A 342 -12.76 -43.62 -14.48
C GLN A 342 -12.37 -44.54 -15.65
N ASP A 343 -12.04 -44.01 -16.83
CA ASP A 343 -11.49 -44.82 -17.93
C ASP A 343 -10.01 -45.14 -17.69
N PRO A 344 -9.63 -46.43 -17.52
CA PRO A 344 -8.25 -46.83 -17.26
C PRO A 344 -7.29 -46.56 -18.44
N LYS A 345 -7.82 -46.30 -19.64
CA LYS A 345 -7.00 -45.92 -20.80
C LYS A 345 -6.41 -44.51 -20.64
N TRP A 346 -6.98 -43.70 -19.75
CA TRP A 346 -6.56 -42.34 -19.46
C TRP A 346 -5.88 -42.23 -18.08
N PRO A 347 -4.76 -41.51 -17.96
CA PRO A 347 -4.18 -41.16 -16.67
C PRO A 347 -5.21 -40.47 -15.75
N PRO A 348 -5.32 -40.84 -14.46
CA PRO A 348 -6.34 -40.28 -13.55
C PRO A 348 -6.30 -38.77 -13.41
N GLN A 349 -5.11 -38.18 -13.53
CA GLN A 349 -4.88 -36.73 -13.51
C GLN A 349 -5.48 -35.97 -14.70
N LEU A 350 -5.94 -36.67 -15.74
CA LEU A 350 -6.55 -36.10 -16.92
C LEU A 350 -8.07 -36.28 -16.97
N TRP A 351 -8.67 -37.02 -16.04
CA TRP A 351 -10.11 -37.25 -16.00
C TRP A 351 -10.89 -35.93 -15.88
N ASN A 352 -12.06 -35.87 -16.53
CA ASN A 352 -12.90 -34.67 -16.64
C ASN A 352 -12.24 -33.45 -17.32
N MET A 353 -11.08 -33.62 -17.95
CA MET A 353 -10.41 -32.55 -18.69
C MET A 353 -11.17 -32.23 -19.98
N LYS A 354 -11.56 -30.97 -20.16
CA LYS A 354 -12.19 -30.45 -21.39
C LYS A 354 -11.17 -30.30 -22.53
N LEU A 355 -10.58 -31.41 -22.97
CA LEU A 355 -9.48 -31.45 -23.93
C LEU A 355 -9.84 -30.80 -25.27
N GLY A 356 -11.10 -30.90 -25.71
CA GLY A 356 -11.59 -30.23 -26.93
C GLY A 356 -11.49 -28.71 -26.90
N HIS A 357 -11.86 -28.08 -25.78
CA HIS A 357 -11.72 -26.64 -25.59
C HIS A 357 -10.26 -26.22 -25.52
N ILE A 358 -9.41 -27.04 -24.89
CA ILE A 358 -7.97 -26.78 -24.76
C ILE A 358 -7.30 -26.80 -26.13
N VAL A 359 -7.62 -27.79 -26.97
CA VAL A 359 -7.14 -27.87 -28.36
C VAL A 359 -7.59 -26.67 -29.18
N ASN A 360 -8.84 -26.23 -29.00
CA ASN A 360 -9.35 -25.05 -29.69
C ASN A 360 -8.60 -23.77 -29.28
N SER A 361 -8.32 -23.60 -27.99
CA SER A 361 -7.50 -22.50 -27.48
C SER A 361 -6.05 -22.57 -27.99
N ILE A 362 -5.46 -23.78 -28.07
CA ILE A 362 -4.12 -23.97 -28.64
C ILE A 362 -4.09 -23.55 -30.11
N ARG A 363 -5.09 -23.93 -30.90
CA ARG A 363 -5.22 -23.50 -32.32
C ARG A 363 -5.37 -22.00 -32.47
N TYR A 364 -6.00 -21.31 -31.52
CA TYR A 364 -6.09 -19.85 -31.55
C TYR A 364 -4.77 -19.19 -31.15
N LEU A 365 -4.15 -19.65 -30.05
CA LEU A 365 -2.95 -19.07 -29.47
C LEU A 365 -1.69 -19.32 -30.31
N SER A 366 -1.64 -20.41 -31.07
CA SER A 366 -0.52 -20.73 -31.97
C SER A 366 -0.29 -19.68 -33.07
N HIS A 367 -1.29 -18.85 -33.37
CA HIS A 367 -1.21 -17.77 -34.35
C HIS A 367 -0.78 -16.42 -33.73
N GLN A 368 -0.70 -16.33 -32.41
CA GLN A 368 -0.39 -15.08 -31.73
C GLN A 368 1.14 -14.85 -31.67
N PRO A 369 1.61 -13.61 -31.86
CA PRO A 369 3.04 -13.29 -31.73
C PRO A 369 3.53 -13.61 -30.31
N GLY A 370 4.61 -14.37 -30.19
CA GLY A 370 5.19 -14.81 -28.92
C GLY A 370 4.78 -16.22 -28.46
N TYR A 371 4.08 -17.00 -29.28
CA TYR A 371 3.82 -18.42 -28.96
C TYR A 371 5.12 -19.25 -29.01
N PRO A 372 5.40 -20.14 -28.02
CA PRO A 372 6.67 -20.87 -27.96
C PRO A 372 6.89 -21.82 -29.14
N ALA A 373 8.01 -21.66 -29.85
CA ALA A 373 8.38 -22.48 -31.01
C ALA A 373 8.49 -23.98 -30.68
N SER A 374 9.07 -24.32 -29.51
CA SER A 374 9.19 -25.71 -29.05
C SER A 374 7.85 -26.44 -28.91
N ARG A 375 6.76 -25.71 -28.62
CA ARG A 375 5.41 -26.28 -28.54
C ARG A 375 4.79 -26.47 -29.92
N LEU A 376 5.06 -25.58 -30.87
CA LEU A 376 4.64 -25.74 -32.26
C LEU A 376 5.28 -26.99 -32.86
N ASP A 377 6.58 -27.18 -32.64
CA ASP A 377 7.30 -28.36 -33.11
C ASP A 377 6.69 -29.65 -32.53
N GLN A 378 6.41 -29.70 -31.23
CA GLN A 378 5.79 -30.85 -30.59
C GLN A 378 4.36 -31.15 -31.12
N LEU A 379 3.57 -30.12 -31.42
CA LEU A 379 2.24 -30.28 -32.03
C LEU A 379 2.31 -30.80 -33.47
N HIS A 380 3.29 -30.29 -34.24
CA HIS A 380 3.58 -30.76 -35.59
C HIS A 380 4.00 -32.24 -35.60
N HIS A 381 4.90 -32.65 -34.69
CA HIS A 381 5.29 -34.05 -34.53
C HIS A 381 4.11 -34.96 -34.14
N LEU A 382 3.13 -34.44 -33.40
CA LEU A 382 1.90 -35.16 -33.08
C LEU A 382 0.92 -35.23 -34.25
N GLY A 383 1.10 -34.47 -35.32
CA GLY A 383 0.18 -34.42 -36.45
C GLY A 383 -1.10 -33.65 -36.16
N LEU A 384 -1.10 -32.78 -35.13
CA LEU A 384 -2.18 -31.84 -34.90
C LEU A 384 -1.98 -30.66 -35.84
N VAL A 385 -2.65 -30.68 -37.00
CA VAL A 385 -2.50 -29.64 -38.01
C VAL A 385 -3.08 -28.32 -37.48
N VAL A 386 -2.21 -27.34 -37.30
CA VAL A 386 -2.57 -25.94 -37.02
C VAL A 386 -2.52 -25.23 -38.37
N VAL A 387 -3.56 -25.40 -39.19
CA VAL A 387 -3.57 -24.83 -40.56
C VAL A 387 -3.74 -23.30 -40.46
N PRO A 388 -2.91 -22.50 -41.16
CA PRO A 388 -3.22 -21.08 -41.36
C PRO A 388 -4.48 -20.95 -42.22
N LYS A 389 -5.35 -19.99 -41.88
CA LYS A 389 -6.39 -19.59 -42.83
C LYS A 389 -5.78 -18.87 -44.01
#